data_AF-A0AA40LSS4-F1
#
_entry.id   AF-A0AA40LSS4-F1
#
_cell.length_a   1.000
_cell.length_b   1.000
_cell.length_c   1.000
_cell.angle_alpha   90.00
_cell.angle_beta   90.00
_cell.angle_gamma   90.00
#
_symmetry.space_group_name_H-M   'P 1'
#
loop_
_entity.id
_entity.type
_entity.pdbx_description
1 polymer ?
#
loop_
_entity_poly.entity_id
_entity_poly.type
_entity_poly.pdbx_seq_one_letter_code
_entity_poly.pdbx_strand_id
1 'polypeptide(L)' 'MPGAMRVFLLIVAVLVLAQIFSARGGSQRHIRCAKMAGRCEIECLSFEDKIGACRAELTPFCCKKRKRN' A
#
# COMPACT_ATOMS: atom_id res chain seq x y z
N MET A 1 31.96 -9.01 26.24
CA MET A 1 31.56 -8.50 24.90
C MET A 1 30.08 -8.08 24.86
N PRO A 2 29.67 -7.00 25.55
CA PRO A 2 28.26 -6.57 25.60
C PRO A 2 27.85 -5.58 24.49
N GLY A 3 28.81 -4.92 23.82
CA GLY A 3 28.52 -3.91 22.79
C GLY A 3 27.97 -4.48 21.48
N ALA A 4 28.52 -5.60 21.01
CA ALA A 4 28.12 -6.23 19.75
C ALA A 4 26.66 -6.72 19.76
N MET A 5 26.21 -7.28 20.89
CA MET A 5 24.82 -7.74 21.06
C MET A 5 23.82 -6.57 21.01
N ARG A 6 24.18 -5.40 21.56
CA ARG A 6 23.35 -4.19 21.48
C ARG A 6 23.25 -3.65 20.06
N VAL A 7 24.34 -3.64 19.30
CA VAL A 7 24.35 -3.19 17.91
C VAL A 7 23.48 -4.11 17.04
N PHE A 8 23.58 -5.43 17.24
CA PHE A 8 22.79 -6.40 16.50
C PHE A 8 21.28 -6.22 16.75
N LEU A 9 20.87 -6.01 18.00
CA LEU A 9 19.48 -5.74 18.37
C LEU A 9 18.93 -4.47 17.71
N LEU A 10 19.74 -3.41 17.63
CA LEU A 10 19.33 -2.16 16.97
C LEU A 10 19.12 -2.36 15.46
N ILE A 11 20.00 -3.10 14.80
CA ILE A 11 19.88 -3.41 13.36
C ILE A 11 18.59 -4.20 13.10
N VAL A 12 18.31 -5.23 13.91
CA VAL A 12 17.08 -6.03 13.81
C VAL A 12 15.84 -5.16 14.03
N ALA A 13 15.85 -4.27 15.03
CA ALA A 13 14.73 -3.37 15.29
C ALA A 13 14.42 -2.42 14.12
N VAL A 14 15.45 -1.85 13.49
CA VAL A 14 15.29 -0.97 12.31
C VAL A 14 14.71 -1.74 11.12
N LEU A 15 15.20 -2.95 10.86
CA LEU A 15 14.69 -3.80 9.77
C LEU A 15 13.22 -4.17 9.98
N VAL A 16 12.84 -4.55 11.21
CA VAL A 16 11.46 -4.88 11.55
C VAL A 16 10.55 -3.67 11.39
N LEU A 17 10.97 -2.49 11.85
CA LEU A 17 10.20 -1.26 11.67
C LEU A 17 10.03 -0.93 10.18
N ALA A 18 11.08 -1.02 9.37
CA ALA A 18 11.02 -0.76 7.93
C ALA A 18 9.99 -1.67 7.23
N GLN A 19 9.92 -2.96 7.60
CA GLN A 19 8.93 -3.89 7.07
C GLN A 19 7.50 -3.53 7.49
N ILE A 20 7.30 -3.15 8.75
CA ILE A 20 6.00 -2.71 9.27
C ILE A 20 5.52 -1.43 8.56
N PHE A 21 6.41 -0.46 8.35
CA PHE A 21 6.07 0.78 7.63
C PHE A 21 5.80 0.54 6.15
N SER A 22 6.58 -0.32 5.49
CA SER A 22 6.34 -0.68 4.08
C SER A 22 5.00 -1.41 3.90
N ALA A 23 4.66 -2.31 4.82
CA ALA A 23 3.36 -3.00 4.86
C ALA A 23 2.19 -2.02 5.11
N ARG A 24 2.35 -1.06 6.02
CA ARG A 24 1.32 -0.03 6.28
C ARG A 24 1.08 0.88 5.07
N GLY A 25 2.13 1.19 4.29
CA GLY A 25 2.01 2.06 3.11
C GLY A 25 1.12 1.48 2.00
N GLY A 26 1.07 0.15 1.85
CA GLY A 26 0.14 -0.54 0.95
C GLY A 26 -1.30 -0.52 1.48
N SER A 27 -1.48 -0.92 2.73
CA SER A 27 -2.81 -0.94 3.38
C SER A 27 -3.47 0.44 3.42
N GLN A 28 -2.70 1.51 3.66
CA GLN A 28 -3.23 2.87 3.68
C GLN A 28 -3.80 3.30 2.31
N ARG A 29 -3.17 2.87 1.21
CA ARG A 29 -3.64 3.16 -0.15
C ARG A 29 -4.92 2.39 -0.49
N HIS A 30 -5.01 1.14 -0.07
CA HIS A 30 -6.23 0.33 -0.22
C HIS A 30 -7.42 0.96 0.53
N ILE A 31 -7.23 1.34 1.80
CA ILE A 31 -8.25 2.03 2.61
C ILE A 31 -8.66 3.35 1.95
N ARG A 32 -7.69 4.12 1.45
CA ARG A 32 -7.96 5.38 0.76
C ARG A 32 -8.76 5.17 -0.53
N CYS A 33 -8.47 4.13 -1.30
CA CYS A 33 -9.21 3.78 -2.51
C CYS A 33 -10.68 3.42 -2.18
N ALA A 34 -10.87 2.57 -1.18
CA ALA A 34 -12.20 2.20 -0.69
C ALA A 34 -12.99 3.42 -0.20
N LYS A 35 -12.35 4.38 0.49
CA LYS A 35 -12.98 5.63 0.95
C LYS A 35 -13.45 6.53 -0.19
N MET A 36 -12.83 6.43 -1.37
CA MET A 36 -13.27 7.14 -2.59
C MET A 36 -14.35 6.39 -3.37
N ALA A 37 -14.88 5.27 -2.84
CA ALA A 37 -15.74 4.32 -3.52
C ALA A 37 -15.09 3.73 -4.80
N GLY A 38 -13.76 3.57 -4.77
CA GLY A 38 -12.99 2.89 -5.80
C GLY A 38 -12.69 1.43 -5.44
N ARG A 39 -12.23 0.67 -6.42
CA ARG A 39 -11.72 -0.71 -6.29
C ARG A 39 -10.29 -0.81 -6.79
N CYS A 40 -9.52 -1.70 -6.19
CA CYS A 40 -8.15 -1.96 -6.61
C CYS A 40 -8.14 -3.02 -7.71
N GLU A 41 -7.62 -2.69 -8.89
CA GLU A 41 -7.61 -3.59 -10.05
C GLU A 41 -6.25 -3.63 -10.74
N ILE A 42 -6.04 -4.68 -11.54
CA ILE A 42 -4.86 -4.83 -12.43
C ILE A 42 -4.84 -3.72 -13.47
N GLU A 43 -6.01 -3.39 -14.02
CA GLU A 43 -6.24 -2.35 -15.01
C GLU A 43 -7.68 -1.82 -14.82
N CYS A 44 -7.92 -0.53 -15.06
CA CYS A 44 -9.27 0.03 -15.01
C CYS A 44 -10.00 -0.24 -16.32
N LEU A 45 -11.27 -0.63 -16.25
CA LEU A 45 -12.11 -0.83 -17.43
C LEU A 45 -12.36 0.51 -18.16
N SER A 46 -12.68 0.47 -19.45
CA SER A 46 -12.87 1.69 -20.28
C SER A 46 -13.98 2.65 -19.80
N PHE A 47 -14.89 2.16 -18.95
CA PHE A 47 -15.97 2.94 -18.34
C PHE A 47 -15.67 3.37 -16.90
N GLU A 48 -14.46 3.10 -16.40
CA GLU A 48 -13.99 3.48 -15.08
C GLU A 48 -12.87 4.53 -15.20
N ASP A 49 -12.78 5.39 -14.18
CA ASP A 49 -11.68 6.35 -14.06
C ASP A 49 -10.62 5.80 -13.11
N LYS A 50 -9.35 5.94 -13.54
CA LYS A 50 -8.20 5.75 -12.67
C LYS A 50 -8.04 6.96 -11.76
N ILE A 51 -8.38 6.80 -10.48
CA ILE A 51 -8.36 7.87 -9.48
C ILE A 51 -7.13 7.80 -8.55
N GLY A 52 -6.33 6.74 -8.63
CA GLY A 52 -5.14 6.57 -7.80
C GLY A 52 -4.45 5.22 -7.96
N ALA A 53 -3.69 4.83 -6.93
CA ALA A 53 -2.96 3.56 -6.88
C ALA A 53 -3.14 2.87 -5.52
N CYS A 54 -3.24 1.53 -5.52
CA CYS A 54 -3.43 0.72 -4.32
C CYS A 54 -2.16 0.05 -3.78
N ARG A 55 -1.07 -0.01 -4.57
CA ARG A 55 0.22 -0.64 -4.20
C ARG A 55 0.03 -2.06 -3.64
N ALA A 56 -0.69 -2.88 -4.39
CA ALA A 56 -0.62 -4.34 -4.30
C ALA A 56 0.04 -4.84 -5.59
N GLU A 57 0.97 -5.79 -5.49
CA GLU A 57 1.69 -6.37 -6.64
C GLU A 57 0.74 -6.82 -7.76
N LEU A 58 -0.45 -7.33 -7.39
CA LEU A 58 -1.47 -7.78 -8.33
C LEU A 58 -2.57 -6.76 -8.64
N THR A 59 -2.72 -5.66 -7.90
CA THR A 59 -3.78 -4.66 -8.16
C THR A 59 -3.26 -3.24 -7.93
N PRO A 60 -2.45 -2.72 -8.88
CA PRO A 60 -1.76 -1.44 -8.69
C PRO A 60 -2.70 -0.24 -8.78
N PHE A 61 -3.83 -0.31 -9.50
CA PHE A 61 -4.67 0.86 -9.77
C PHE A 61 -5.89 0.96 -8.88
N CYS A 62 -6.28 2.18 -8.51
CA CYS A 62 -7.57 2.46 -7.89
C CYS A 62 -8.53 2.99 -8.96
N CYS A 63 -9.56 2.20 -9.28
CA CYS A 63 -10.53 2.44 -10.34
C CYS A 63 -11.89 2.78 -9.75
N LYS A 64 -12.61 3.72 -10.37
CA LYS A 64 -13.96 4.13 -9.93
C LYS A 64 -14.90 4.19 -11.12
N LYS A 65 -16.08 3.57 -10.98
CA LYS A 65 -17.14 3.68 -12.00
C LYS A 65 -17.52 5.14 -12.22
N ARG A 66 -17.55 5.56 -13.49
CA ARG A 66 -18.12 6.85 -13.88
C ARG A 66 -19.60 6.89 -13.49
N LYS A 67 -20.02 7.96 -12.82
CA LYS A 67 -21.46 8.24 -12.71
C LYS A 67 -21.93 8.72 -14.08
N ARG A 68 -22.81 7.94 -14.71
CA ARG A 68 -23.56 8.40 -15.88
C ARG A 68 -24.52 9.49 -15.40
N ASN A 69 -24.34 10.71 -15.89
CA ASN A 69 -25.30 11.80 -15.71
C ASN A 69 -26.50 11.60 -16.63
#